data_AF-A0AA35YBE4-F1
#
_entry.id   AF-A0AA35YBE4-F1
#
_cell.length_a   1.000
_cell.length_b   1.000
_cell.length_c   1.000
_cell.angle_alpha   90.00
_cell.angle_beta   90.00
_cell.angle_gamma   90.00
#
_symmetry.space_group_name_H-M   'P 1'
#
loop_
_entity.id
_entity.type
_entity.pdbx_description
1 polymer ?
#
loop_
_entity_poly.entity_id
_entity_poly.type
_entity_poly.pdbx_seq_one_letter_code
_entity_poly.pdbx_strand_id
1 'polypeptide(L)'
;MFARNPIRYTDGITQRFSNIDFAGIDNDGCVAFIERFTGEKCETLYYCQPDIDFPKGLTLISNDPNYFDFIAIAYECGDILLMYVDHFGNSNMHDVTPADSG
;
A
#
# COMPACT_ATOMS: atom_id res chain seq x y z
N MET A 1 -18.23 -2.10 -19.27
CA MET A 1 -17.51 -2.89 -20.29
C MET A 1 -16.15 -3.25 -19.68
N PHE A 2 -15.88 -4.54 -19.45
CA PHE A 2 -14.71 -5.03 -18.69
C PHE A 2 -13.62 -5.55 -19.63
N ALA A 3 -12.35 -5.39 -19.24
CA ALA A 3 -11.17 -5.87 -19.96
C ALA A 3 -10.38 -6.89 -19.12
N ARG A 4 -9.64 -7.76 -19.82
CA ARG A 4 -9.22 -9.12 -19.43
C ARG A 4 -7.72 -9.19 -19.02
N ASN A 5 -7.38 -8.63 -17.84
CA ASN A 5 -6.07 -8.64 -17.10
C ASN A 5 -4.98 -7.63 -17.57
N PRO A 6 -4.02 -7.15 -16.71
CA PRO A 6 -3.56 -7.64 -15.38
C PRO A 6 -3.58 -6.62 -14.21
N ILE A 7 -3.45 -7.14 -12.98
CA ILE A 7 -3.39 -6.49 -11.64
C ILE A 7 -4.20 -5.19 -11.54
N ARG A 8 -5.51 -5.35 -11.34
CA ARG A 8 -6.36 -4.26 -10.88
C ARG A 8 -7.01 -4.71 -9.59
N TYR A 9 -6.79 -3.93 -8.53
CA TYR A 9 -7.70 -3.80 -7.39
C TYR A 9 -9.13 -3.79 -7.93
N THR A 10 -9.77 -4.94 -7.97
CA THR A 10 -11.22 -5.05 -8.07
C THR A 10 -11.72 -4.53 -6.74
N ASP A 11 -12.35 -3.35 -6.76
CA ASP A 11 -13.04 -2.72 -5.62
C ASP A 11 -12.23 -1.80 -4.69
N GLY A 12 -11.13 -1.20 -5.17
CA GLY A 12 -10.32 -0.26 -4.37
C GLY A 12 -11.12 0.96 -3.88
N ILE A 13 -11.58 0.91 -2.63
CA ILE A 13 -12.15 2.05 -1.92
C ILE A 13 -11.00 3.04 -1.66
N THR A 14 -10.95 4.14 -2.41
CA THR A 14 -10.07 5.25 -2.07
C THR A 14 -10.68 6.02 -0.90
N GLN A 15 -10.16 5.80 0.30
CA GLN A 15 -10.50 6.61 1.46
C GLN A 15 -9.46 7.69 1.67
N ARG A 16 -9.92 8.94 1.83
CA ARG A 16 -9.07 10.03 2.32
C ARG A 16 -9.18 10.12 3.83
N PHE A 17 -8.04 10.03 4.51
CA PHE A 17 -7.93 10.37 5.92
C PHE A 17 -7.49 11.83 6.06
N SER A 18 -8.05 12.52 7.05
CA SER A 18 -7.69 13.89 7.39
C SER A 18 -7.75 14.01 8.91
N ASN A 19 -6.89 14.84 9.49
CA ASN A 19 -6.77 15.04 10.95
C ASN A 19 -6.33 13.77 11.72
N ILE A 20 -5.56 12.90 11.07
CA ILE A 20 -4.85 11.81 11.73
C ILE A 20 -3.38 12.17 11.78
N ASP A 21 -2.80 12.15 12.98
CA ASP A 21 -1.37 12.35 13.17
C ASP A 21 -0.63 11.02 12.96
N PHE A 22 -0.35 10.70 11.71
CA PHE A 22 0.44 9.52 11.36
C PHE A 22 1.93 9.68 11.75
N ALA A 23 2.43 10.91 11.93
CA ALA A 23 3.81 11.11 12.39
C ALA A 23 3.98 10.77 13.89
N GLY A 24 2.89 10.87 14.66
CA GLY A 24 2.86 10.54 16.08
C GLY A 24 2.65 9.06 16.42
N ILE A 25 2.53 8.17 15.42
CA ILE A 25 2.37 6.72 15.62
C ILE A 25 3.55 5.95 15.01
N ASP A 26 3.78 4.74 15.49
CA ASP A 26 4.75 3.81 14.93
C ASP A 26 4.13 2.92 13.83
N ASN A 27 4.93 2.04 13.22
CA ASN A 27 4.46 1.14 12.17
C ASN A 27 3.29 0.27 12.64
N ASP A 28 3.44 -0.35 13.82
CA ASP A 28 2.43 -1.21 14.43
C ASP A 28 1.12 -0.44 14.69
N GLY A 29 1.22 0.80 15.18
CA GLY A 29 0.08 1.69 15.36
C GLY A 29 -0.64 2.01 14.05
N CYS A 30 0.11 2.21 12.96
CA CYS A 30 -0.46 2.40 11.63
C CYS A 30 -1.17 1.14 11.13
N VAL A 31 -0.56 -0.03 11.27
CA VAL A 31 -1.18 -1.33 10.92
C VAL A 31 -2.48 -1.51 11.69
N ALA A 32 -2.45 -1.33 13.02
CA ALA A 32 -3.64 -1.46 13.86
C ALA A 32 -4.75 -0.47 13.50
N PHE A 33 -4.40 0.75 13.10
CA PHE A 33 -5.36 1.73 12.60
C PHE A 33 -6.05 1.24 11.32
N ILE A 34 -5.27 0.75 10.34
CA ILE A 34 -5.77 0.24 9.08
C ILE A 34 -6.68 -0.97 9.31
N GLU A 35 -6.25 -1.96 10.10
CA GLU A 35 -7.06 -3.14 10.40
C GLU A 35 -8.38 -2.79 11.08
N ARG A 36 -8.36 -1.86 12.04
CA ARG A 36 -9.57 -1.38 12.71
C ARG A 36 -10.50 -0.67 11.74
N PHE A 37 -9.95 0.06 10.78
CA PHE A 37 -10.72 0.81 9.80
C PHE A 37 -11.36 -0.09 8.75
N THR A 38 -10.61 -1.04 8.18
CA THR A 38 -11.11 -1.95 7.16
C THR A 38 -11.94 -3.09 7.74
N GLY A 39 -11.73 -3.42 9.02
CA GLY A 39 -12.29 -4.62 9.64
C GLY A 39 -11.60 -5.91 9.17
N GLU A 40 -10.49 -5.79 8.45
CA GLU A 40 -9.74 -6.89 7.86
C GLU A 40 -8.31 -6.88 8.37
N LYS A 41 -7.71 -8.08 8.52
CA LYS A 41 -6.30 -8.17 8.89
C LYS A 41 -5.42 -7.66 7.77
N CYS A 42 -4.41 -6.89 8.15
CA CYS A 42 -3.40 -6.35 7.25
C CYS A 42 -2.27 -7.37 7.13
N GLU A 43 -1.99 -7.82 5.92
CA GLU A 43 -0.85 -8.69 5.61
C GLU A 43 0.39 -7.86 5.29
N THR A 44 0.26 -6.88 4.41
CA THR A 44 1.39 -6.04 3.99
C THR A 44 0.94 -4.61 3.66
N LEU A 45 1.77 -3.62 4.04
CA LEU A 45 1.59 -2.22 3.67
C LEU A 45 2.65 -1.79 2.64
N TYR A 46 2.24 -0.96 1.68
CA TYR A 46 3.13 -0.34 0.72
C TYR A 46 2.81 1.13 0.50
N TYR A 47 3.77 1.88 -0.01
CA TYR A 47 3.53 3.17 -0.63
C TYR A 47 4.14 3.22 -2.04
N CYS A 48 3.62 4.09 -2.90
CA CYS A 48 4.26 4.35 -4.19
C CYS A 48 5.21 5.53 -4.05
N GLN A 49 6.47 5.36 -4.47
CA GLN A 49 7.42 6.46 -4.53
C GLN A 49 6.88 7.57 -5.45
N PRO A 50 7.11 8.85 -5.10
CA PRO A 50 6.77 9.97 -5.95
C PRO A 50 7.47 9.85 -7.31
N ASP A 51 6.79 10.29 -8.37
CA ASP A 51 7.32 10.35 -9.73
C ASP A 51 7.80 9.01 -10.34
N ILE A 52 7.54 7.88 -9.68
CA ILE A 52 7.78 6.54 -10.22
C ILE A 52 6.45 5.87 -10.52
N ASP A 53 6.29 5.43 -11.77
CA ASP A 53 5.07 4.74 -12.21
C ASP A 53 4.80 3.48 -11.39
N PHE A 54 3.54 3.27 -11.03
CA PHE A 54 3.07 2.01 -10.49
C PHE A 54 3.22 0.87 -11.52
N PRO A 55 3.56 -0.38 -11.12
CA PRO A 55 3.92 -0.82 -9.77
C PRO A 55 5.41 -0.65 -9.44
N LYS A 56 6.21 -0.04 -10.31
CA LYS A 56 7.67 0.07 -10.13
C LYS A 56 8.05 0.89 -8.90
N GLY A 57 7.21 1.87 -8.54
CA GLY A 57 7.40 2.68 -7.34
C GLY A 57 6.94 2.04 -6.04
N LEU A 58 6.32 0.85 -6.06
CA LEU A 58 5.85 0.20 -4.83
C LEU A 58 7.02 -0.12 -3.91
N THR A 59 6.95 0.42 -2.70
CA THR A 59 7.92 0.24 -1.63
C THR A 59 7.23 -0.33 -0.41
N LEU A 60 7.80 -1.39 0.16
CA LEU A 60 7.29 -2.10 1.31
C LEU A 60 7.46 -1.29 2.61
N ILE A 61 6.42 -1.27 3.43
CA ILE A 61 6.43 -0.71 4.79
C ILE A 61 6.37 -1.90 5.78
N SER A 62 7.53 -2.36 6.25
CA SER A 62 7.63 -3.59 7.08
C SER A 62 8.17 -3.37 8.50
N ASN A 63 8.61 -2.15 8.81
CA ASN A 63 9.22 -1.78 10.07
C ASN A 63 9.15 -0.25 10.27
N ASP A 64 9.56 0.22 11.44
CA ASP A 64 9.54 1.65 11.78
C ASP A 64 10.41 2.51 10.86
N PRO A 65 11.67 2.15 10.50
CA PRO A 65 12.44 2.92 9.52
C PRO A 65 11.70 3.13 8.18
N ASN A 66 11.13 2.08 7.59
CA ASN A 66 10.37 2.21 6.34
C ASN A 66 9.12 3.08 6.51
N TYR A 67 8.49 2.99 7.69
CA TYR A 67 7.34 3.83 8.02
C TYR A 67 7.72 5.31 8.13
N PHE A 68 8.82 5.62 8.81
CA PHE A 68 9.31 7.00 8.91
C PHE A 68 9.75 7.57 7.57
N ASP A 69 10.36 6.76 6.71
CA ASP A 69 10.67 7.14 5.31
C ASP A 69 9.38 7.49 4.54
N PHE A 70 8.34 6.65 4.67
CA PHE A 70 7.02 6.92 4.10
C PHE A 70 6.42 8.25 4.59
N ILE A 71 6.47 8.52 5.90
CA ILE A 71 5.96 9.77 6.49
C ILE A 71 6.75 10.99 5.98
N ALA A 72 8.07 10.90 5.94
CA ALA A 72 8.92 11.98 5.44
C ALA A 72 8.60 12.33 3.98
N ILE A 73 8.49 11.31 3.12
CA ILE A 73 8.13 11.47 1.71
C ILE A 73 6.72 12.06 1.57
N ALA A 74 5.77 11.65 2.40
CA ALA A 74 4.41 12.20 2.37
C ALA A 74 4.40 13.71 2.66
N TYR A 75 5.18 14.17 3.63
CA TYR A 75 5.35 15.61 3.91
C TYR A 75 6.01 16.36 2.74
N GLU A 76 7.03 15.78 2.13
CA GLU A 76 7.69 16.37 0.95
C GLU A 76 6.71 16.51 -0.24
N CYS A 77 5.74 15.60 -0.36
CA CYS A 77 4.73 15.58 -1.43
C CYS A 77 3.46 16.40 -1.12
N GLY A 78 3.43 17.19 -0.04
CA GLY A 78 2.27 17.99 0.34
C GLY A 78 1.13 17.18 0.98
N ASP A 79 1.48 16.22 1.82
CA ASP A 79 0.59 15.40 2.66
C ASP A 79 -0.34 14.44 1.89
N ILE A 80 -0.04 14.16 0.62
CA ILE A 80 -0.80 13.20 -0.19
C ILE A 80 0.15 12.11 -0.70
N LEU A 81 0.19 10.99 0.02
CA LEU A 81 0.87 9.78 -0.45
C LEU A 81 -0.09 8.60 -0.40
N LEU A 82 -0.12 7.83 -1.49
CA LEU A 82 -0.99 6.66 -1.60
C LEU A 82 -0.38 5.50 -0.82
N MET A 83 -1.13 4.99 0.15
CA MET A 83 -0.85 3.74 0.85
C MET A 83 -1.68 2.61 0.23
N TYR A 84 -1.06 1.44 0.06
CA TYR A 84 -1.69 0.23 -0.46
C TYR A 84 -1.61 -0.86 0.61
N VAL A 85 -2.69 -1.64 0.74
CA VAL A 85 -2.85 -2.63 1.82
C VAL A 85 -3.19 -3.98 1.20
N ASP A 86 -2.37 -4.98 1.44
CA ASP A 86 -2.74 -6.37 1.19
C ASP A 86 -3.43 -6.92 2.44
N HIS A 87 -4.59 -7.55 2.27
CA HIS A 87 -5.38 -8.13 3.36
C HIS A 87 -5.26 -9.65 3.40
N PHE A 88 -5.18 -10.22 4.60
CA PHE A 88 -5.10 -11.68 4.79
C PHE A 88 -6.35 -12.38 4.22
N GLY A 89 -6.12 -13.41 3.40
CA GLY A 89 -7.18 -14.17 2.73
C GLY A 89 -7.50 -13.68 1.31
N ASN A 90 -6.86 -12.59 0.87
CA ASN A 90 -6.89 -12.10 -0.50
C ASN A 90 -5.68 -12.63 -1.30
N SER A 91 -5.50 -13.95 -1.32
CA SER A 91 -4.41 -14.61 -2.04
C SER A 91 -4.65 -14.59 -3.56
N ASN A 92 -4.45 -13.45 -4.20
CA ASN A 92 -4.41 -13.33 -5.67
C ASN A 92 -3.00 -13.09 -6.21
N MET A 93 -1.97 -13.19 -5.37
CA MET A 93 -0.58 -13.20 -5.82
C MET A 93 -0.21 -14.62 -6.28
N HIS A 94 -0.61 -14.99 -7.49
CA HIS A 94 -0.07 -16.18 -8.14
C HIS A 94 1.24 -15.84 -8.86
N ASP A 95 2.26 -16.63 -8.53
CA ASP A 95 3.62 -16.63 -9.07
C ASP A 95 3.72 -16.28 -10.56
N VAL A 96 4.58 -15.32 -10.86
CA VAL A 96 5.01 -15.03 -12.23
C VAL A 96 6.17 -15.97 -12.56
N THR A 97 5.88 -17.16 -13.07
CA THR A 97 6.93 -17.97 -13.71
C THR A 97 7.30 -17.32 -15.05
N PRO A 98 8.60 -17.08 -15.36
CA PRO A 98 8.99 -16.53 -16.66
C PRO A 98 8.63 -17.56 -17.74
N ALA A 99 7.83 -17.14 -18.73
CA ALA A 99 7.49 -17.98 -19.87
C ALA A 99 8.76 -18.29 -20.69
N ASP A 100 8.91 -19.58 -21.01
CA ASP A 100 9.92 -20.13 -21.92
C ASP A 100 10.01 -19.30 -23.20
N SER A 101 11.20 -18.77 -23.45
CA SER A 101 11.59 -18.17 -24.72
C SER A 101 11.80 -19.29 -25.75
N GLY A 102 10.86 -19.41 -26.68
CA GLY A 102 11.01 -20.15 -27.94
C GLY A 102 11.80 -19.38 -28.99
#